data_AF-A0A2G1LQA4-F1
#
_entry.id   AF-A0A2G1LQA4-F1
#
_cell.length_a   1.000
_cell.length_b   1.000
_cell.length_c   1.000
_cell.angle_alpha   90.00
_cell.angle_beta   90.00
_cell.angle_gamma   90.00
#
_symmetry.space_group_name_H-M   'P 1'
#
loop_
_entity.id
_entity.type
_entity.pdbx_description
1 polymer ?
#
loop_
_entity_poly.entity_id
_entity_poly.type
_entity_poly.pdbx_seq_one_letter_code
_entity_poly.pdbx_strand_id
1 'polypeptide(L)' 'KDLQSSFAQPTVMTDNLALVADRMARGEFDLIAVGRALLMDAQWVTKMRDGEAVNPFRLDAYATLD' A
#
# COMPACT_ATOMS: atom_id res chain seq x y z
N LYS A 1 -9.98 -12.11 -21.78
CA LYS A 1 -9.48 -12.82 -20.58
C LYS A 1 -9.00 -11.73 -19.62
N ASP A 2 -9.95 -11.22 -18.86
CA ASP A 2 -9.89 -9.89 -18.25
C ASP A 2 -8.96 -9.86 -17.05
N LEU A 3 -7.86 -9.11 -17.17
CA LEU A 3 -6.90 -8.86 -16.09
C LEU A 3 -7.58 -8.32 -14.82
N GLN A 4 -8.69 -7.60 -14.98
CA GLN A 4 -9.52 -7.10 -13.88
C GLN A 4 -10.11 -8.24 -13.02
N SER A 5 -10.44 -9.39 -13.60
CA SER A 5 -10.98 -10.55 -12.85
C SER A 5 -9.92 -11.26 -12.00
N SER A 6 -8.63 -11.10 -12.31
CA SER A 6 -7.54 -11.66 -11.50
C SER A 6 -7.32 -10.89 -10.19
N PHE A 7 -7.83 -9.67 -10.06
CA PHE A 7 -7.81 -8.89 -8.82
C PHE A 7 -9.02 -9.16 -7.92
N ALA A 8 -9.95 -10.04 -8.31
CA ALA A 8 -11.16 -10.37 -7.55
C ALA A 8 -10.92 -11.28 -6.33
N GLN A 9 -9.66 -11.44 -5.89
CA GLN A 9 -9.38 -12.02 -4.59
C GLN A 9 -9.73 -10.98 -3.51
N PRO A 10 -10.36 -11.36 -2.39
CA PRO A 10 -10.53 -10.47 -1.26
C PRO A 10 -9.16 -9.91 -0.87
N THR A 11 -8.93 -8.62 -1.12
CA THR A 11 -7.70 -7.97 -0.69
C THR A 11 -7.83 -7.74 0.80
N VAL A 12 -7.32 -8.68 1.59
CA VAL A 12 -7.20 -8.50 3.03
C VAL A 12 -6.17 -7.41 3.26
N MET A 13 -6.61 -6.29 3.81
CA MET A 13 -5.70 -5.23 4.21
C MET A 13 -4.93 -5.70 5.45
N THR A 14 -3.69 -6.13 5.23
CA THR A 14 -2.78 -6.50 6.31
C THR A 14 -1.78 -5.37 6.51
N ASP A 15 -1.65 -4.89 7.74
CA ASP A 15 -0.52 -4.03 8.09
C ASP A 15 0.76 -4.86 8.01
N ASN A 16 1.53 -4.65 6.94
CA ASN A 16 2.76 -5.35 6.66
C ASN A 16 4.00 -4.45 6.83
N LEU A 17 3.83 -3.21 7.31
CA LEU A 17 4.93 -2.25 7.35
C LEU A 17 6.04 -2.71 8.30
N ALA A 18 5.66 -3.23 9.47
CA ALA A 18 6.62 -3.76 10.45
C ALA A 18 7.43 -4.95 9.89
N LEU A 19 6.77 -5.83 9.12
CA LEU A 19 7.45 -6.96 8.47
C LEU A 19 8.51 -6.49 7.48
N VAL A 20 8.17 -5.50 6.66
CA VAL A 20 9.11 -4.97 5.66
C VAL A 20 10.23 -4.19 6.33
N ALA A 21 9.95 -3.45 7.40
CA ALA A 21 10.96 -2.73 8.18
C ALA A 21 12.00 -3.69 8.81
N ASP A 22 11.57 -4.83 9.36
CA ASP A 22 12.48 -5.84 9.91
C ASP A 22 13.41 -6.43 8.84
N ARG A 23 12.87 -6.74 7.65
CA ARG A 23 13.67 -7.26 6.54
C ARG A 23 14.66 -6.23 5.99
N MET A 24 14.25 -4.97 5.95
CA MET A 24 15.15 -3.86 5.60
C MET A 24 16.29 -3.74 6.62
N ALA A 25 16.00 -3.86 7.92
CA ALA A 25 17.01 -3.86 8.98
C ALA A 25 18.00 -5.04 8.89
N ARG A 26 17.57 -6.16 8.29
CA ARG A 26 18.43 -7.33 7.97
C ARG A 26 19.26 -7.15 6.70
N GLY A 27 19.09 -6.05 5.96
CA GLY A 27 19.78 -5.80 4.70
C GLY A 27 19.29 -6.67 3.54
N GLU A 28 18.06 -7.20 3.62
CA GLU A 28 17.49 -7.99 2.51
C GLU A 28 17.18 -7.12 1.29
N PHE A 29 16.90 -5.83 1.49
CA PHE A 29 16.59 -4.86 0.46
C PHE A 29 17.05 -3.46 0.87
N ASP A 30 17.50 -2.66 -0.11
CA ASP A 30 17.87 -1.26 0.11
C ASP A 30 16.69 -0.30 -0.10
N LEU A 31 15.69 -0.72 -0.88
CA LEU A 31 14.54 0.10 -1.28
C LEU A 31 13.26 -0.71 -1.32
N ILE A 32 12.14 -0.05 -1.00
CA ILE A 32 10.79 -0.63 -0.98
C ILE A 32 9.89 0.20 -1.88
N ALA A 33 9.22 -0.47 -2.83
CA ALA A 33 8.20 0.16 -3.65
C ALA A 33 6.84 0.14 -2.94
N VAL A 34 6.20 1.31 -2.82
CA VAL A 34 4.85 1.45 -2.27
C VAL A 34 3.89 1.79 -3.40
N GLY A 35 2.82 1.00 -3.57
CA GLY A 35 1.85 1.18 -4.66
C GLY A 35 0.49 1.62 -4.16
N ARG A 36 -0.34 0.64 -3.77
CA ARG A 36 -1.74 0.85 -3.35
C ARG A 36 -1.92 1.92 -2.27
N ALA A 37 -1.00 2.04 -1.33
CA ALA A 37 -1.09 3.06 -0.29
C ALA A 37 -0.96 4.49 -0.86
N LEU A 38 -0.05 4.70 -1.82
CA LEU A 38 0.09 5.99 -2.51
C LEU A 38 -1.11 6.30 -3.42
N LEU A 39 -1.76 5.27 -3.98
CA LEU A 39 -2.99 5.46 -4.76
C LEU A 39 -4.15 5.93 -3.89
N MET A 40 -4.19 5.55 -2.61
CA MET A 40 -5.25 5.99 -1.69
C MET A 40 -4.98 7.35 -1.04
N ASP A 41 -3.71 7.70 -0.91
CA ASP A 41 -3.27 8.93 -0.25
C ASP A 41 -1.92 9.37 -0.80
N ALA A 42 -1.92 10.42 -1.62
CA ALA A 42 -0.69 10.98 -2.20
C ALA A 42 0.28 11.52 -1.13
N GLN A 43 -0.23 11.87 0.07
CA GLN A 43 0.57 12.32 1.21
C GLN A 43 0.92 11.19 2.19
N TRP A 44 0.66 9.93 1.82
CA TRP A 44 0.84 8.76 2.70
C TRP A 44 2.19 8.75 3.42
N VAL A 45 3.29 9.04 2.72
CA VAL A 45 4.64 9.02 3.32
C VAL A 45 4.79 10.06 4.43
N THR A 46 4.32 11.28 4.19
CA THR A 46 4.38 12.38 5.18
C THR A 46 3.51 12.04 6.39
N LYS A 47 2.27 11.60 6.15
CA LYS A 47 1.34 11.21 7.20
C LYS A 47 1.84 10.06 8.07
N MET A 48 2.39 9.01 7.45
CA MET A 48 2.97 7.89 8.19
C MET A 48 4.17 8.31 9.05
N ARG A 49 4.98 9.26 8.56
CA ARG A 49 6.09 9.84 9.34
C ARG A 49 5.58 10.64 10.53
N ASP A 50 4.50 11.40 10.34
CA ASP A 50 3.95 12.31 11.35
C ASP A 50 2.96 11.62 12.30
N GLY A 51 2.68 10.32 12.09
CA GLY A 51 1.74 9.54 12.91
C GLY A 51 0.27 9.85 12.63
N GLU A 52 -0.03 10.44 11.48
CA GLU A 52 -1.38 10.77 11.06
C GLU A 52 -2.11 9.56 10.46
N ALA A 53 -3.45 9.63 10.46
CA ALA A 53 -4.28 8.60 9.86
C ALA A 53 -4.18 8.60 8.32
N VAL A 54 -4.13 7.40 7.73
CA VAL A 54 -4.08 7.18 6.28
C VAL A 54 -5.32 6.46 5.79
N ASN A 55 -5.69 6.70 4.54
CA ASN A 55 -6.84 6.06 3.93
C ASN A 55 -6.58 4.56 3.68
N PRO A 56 -7.49 3.66 4.09
CA PRO A 56 -7.37 2.25 3.79
C PRO A 56 -7.55 1.98 2.29
N PHE A 57 -6.98 0.87 1.80
CA PHE A 57 -7.16 0.46 0.42
C PHE A 57 -8.62 0.17 0.08
N ARG A 58 -9.09 0.69 -1.06
CA ARG A 58 -10.42 0.42 -1.61
C ARG A 58 -10.30 -0.04 -3.06
N LEU A 59 -11.04 -1.09 -3.42
CA LEU A 59 -10.98 -1.67 -4.75
C LEU A 59 -11.54 -0.73 -5.84
N ASP A 60 -12.51 0.11 -5.49
CA ASP A 60 -13.13 1.09 -6.40
C ASP A 60 -12.18 2.25 -6.78
N ALA A 61 -11.11 2.47 -6.00
CA ALA A 61 -10.08 3.45 -6.30
C ALA A 61 -9.30 3.16 -7.60
N TYR A 62 -9.37 1.94 -8.15
CA TYR A 62 -8.78 1.67 -9.48
C TYR A 62 -9.56 2.33 -10.64
N ALA A 63 -10.81 2.73 -10.41
CA ALA A 63 -11.67 3.28 -11.44
C ALA A 63 -11.68 4.82 -11.49
N THR A 64 -11.06 5.48 -10.51
CA THR A 64 -11.14 6.94 -10.30
C THR A 64 -9.77 7.47 -9.87
N LEU A 65 -9.39 8.64 -10.38
CA LEU A 65 -8.22 9.38 -9.92
C LEU A 65 -8.75 10.78 -9.58
N ASP A 66 -9.02 10.99 -8.30
CA ASP A 66 -9.50 12.28 -7.76
C ASP A 66 -8.33 13.14 -7.27
#